data_AF-A0A961YBE5-F1
#
_entry.id   AF-A0A961YBE5-F1
#
_cell.length_a   1.000
_cell.length_b   1.000
_cell.length_c   1.000
_cell.angle_alpha   90.00
_cell.angle_beta   90.00
_cell.angle_gamma   90.00
#
_symmetry.space_group_name_H-M   'P 1'
#
loop_
_entity.id
_entity.type
_entity.pdbx_description
1 polymer ?
#
loop_
_entity_poly.entity_id
_entity_poly.type
_entity_poly.pdbx_seq_one_letter_code
_entity_poly.pdbx_strand_id
1 'polypeptide(L)'
;MHRSCKITVGIFIVLGALALIFVPLAQSGFLGLQPDPRNGVFAVLLATPWFWIFNAVLGEQAAGFGMLMAAAGIGLNAGVLGVLCRKFGSGG
;
A
#
# COMPACT_ATOMS: atom_id res chain seq x y z
N MET A 1 -5.11 14.11 18.67
CA MET A 1 -5.21 13.57 17.29
C MET A 1 -6.39 14.20 16.58
N HIS A 2 -6.12 15.23 15.77
CA HIS A 2 -7.13 15.98 15.00
C HIS A 2 -7.99 15.06 14.13
N ARG A 3 -9.28 15.38 13.99
CA ARG A 3 -10.26 14.62 13.19
C ARG A 3 -9.75 14.36 11.77
N SER A 4 -9.10 15.35 11.16
CA SER A 4 -8.51 15.24 9.82
C SER A 4 -7.41 14.17 9.73
N CYS A 5 -6.53 14.07 10.74
CA CYS A 5 -5.49 13.04 10.78
C CYS A 5 -6.09 11.62 10.83
N LYS A 6 -7.14 11.41 11.63
CA LYS A 6 -7.83 10.10 11.69
C LYS A 6 -8.42 9.73 10.34
N ILE A 7 -9.06 10.70 9.69
CA ILE A 7 -9.69 10.51 8.38
C ILE A 7 -8.63 10.18 7.33
N THR A 8 -7.54 10.93 7.24
CA THR A 8 -6.47 10.68 6.26
C THR A 8 -5.83 9.30 6.44
N VAL A 9 -5.50 8.92 7.68
CA VAL A 9 -4.97 7.57 7.97
C VAL A 9 -5.98 6.49 7.59
N GLY A 10 -7.26 6.68 7.94
CA GLY A 10 -8.32 5.75 7.59
C GLY A 10 -8.48 5.57 6.08
N ILE A 11 -8.54 6.68 5.33
CA ILE A 11 -8.63 6.65 3.86
C ILE A 11 -7.44 5.91 3.27
N PHE A 12 -6.22 6.20 3.74
CA PHE A 12 -5.02 5.54 3.23
C PHE A 12 -5.06 4.02 3.48
N ILE A 13 -5.46 3.58 4.67
CA ILE A 13 -5.60 2.15 5.00
C ILE A 13 -6.66 1.50 4.10
N VAL A 14 -7.81 2.14 3.91
CA VAL A 14 -8.89 1.60 3.06
C VAL A 14 -8.42 1.48 1.61
N LEU A 15 -7.78 2.51 1.05
CA LEU A 15 -7.23 2.47 -0.31
C LEU A 15 -6.14 1.39 -0.45
N GLY A 16 -5.28 1.24 0.56
CA GLY A 16 -4.26 0.19 0.62
C GLY A 16 -4.87 -1.21 0.61
N ALA A 17 -5.88 -1.44 1.45
CA ALA A 17 -6.59 -2.72 1.52
C ALA A 17 -7.31 -3.03 0.21
N LEU A 18 -8.00 -2.04 -0.37
CA LEU A 18 -8.65 -2.18 -1.66
C LEU A 18 -7.63 -2.52 -2.74
N ALA A 19 -6.50 -1.83 -2.82
CA ALA A 19 -5.46 -2.14 -3.81
C ALA A 19 -4.94 -3.58 -3.65
N LEU A 20 -4.70 -4.04 -2.42
CA LEU A 20 -4.23 -5.42 -2.17
C LEU A 20 -5.27 -6.49 -2.49
N ILE A 21 -6.56 -6.20 -2.36
CA ILE A 21 -7.65 -7.12 -2.70
C ILE A 21 -7.92 -7.11 -4.21
N PHE A 22 -7.96 -5.94 -4.84
CA PHE A 22 -8.30 -5.81 -6.25
C PHE A 22 -7.25 -6.40 -7.18
N VAL A 23 -5.97 -6.38 -6.80
CA VAL A 23 -4.90 -6.95 -7.63
C VAL A 23 -5.08 -8.46 -7.90
N PRO A 24 -5.24 -9.34 -6.89
CA PRO A 24 -5.48 -10.77 -7.14
C PRO A 24 -6.84 -11.03 -7.81
N LEU A 25 -7.87 -10.23 -7.51
CA LEU A 25 -9.17 -10.35 -8.18
C LEU A 25 -9.07 -10.01 -9.68
N ALA A 26 -8.33 -8.96 -10.02
CA ALA A 26 -8.09 -8.57 -11.40
C ALA A 26 -7.22 -9.60 -12.13
N GLN A 27 -6.21 -10.16 -11.47
CA GLN A 27 -5.35 -11.19 -12.07
C GLN A 27 -6.07 -12.52 -12.31
N SER A 28 -7.03 -12.88 -11.44
CA SER A 28 -7.82 -14.10 -11.58
C SER A 28 -8.97 -13.99 -12.58
N GLY A 29 -9.20 -12.80 -13.17
CA GLY A 29 -10.35 -12.54 -14.04
C GLY A 29 -11.70 -12.69 -13.32
N PHE A 30 -11.69 -12.51 -12.00
CA PHE A 30 -12.88 -12.64 -11.16
C PHE A 30 -13.96 -11.63 -11.61
N LEU A 31 -15.23 -12.02 -11.55
CA LEU A 31 -16.38 -11.23 -12.05
C LEU A 31 -16.37 -10.94 -13.56
N GLY A 32 -15.67 -11.74 -14.37
CA GLY A 32 -15.61 -11.55 -15.83
C GLY A 32 -14.72 -10.37 -16.24
N LEU A 33 -13.87 -9.88 -15.33
CA LEU A 33 -12.86 -8.89 -15.63
C LEU A 33 -11.79 -9.52 -16.55
N GLN A 34 -11.36 -8.79 -17.58
CA GLN A 34 -10.20 -9.19 -18.37
C GLN A 34 -8.94 -9.14 -17.48
N PRO A 35 -8.15 -10.21 -17.38
CA PRO A 35 -6.91 -10.19 -16.61
C PRO A 35 -5.96 -9.13 -17.16
N ASP A 36 -5.76 -8.05 -16.39
CA ASP A 36 -4.80 -6.99 -16.70
C ASP A 36 -3.70 -6.91 -15.62
N PRO A 37 -2.45 -7.28 -15.95
CA PRO A 37 -1.30 -7.20 -15.05
C PRO A 37 -1.01 -5.78 -14.54
N ARG A 38 -1.45 -4.74 -15.25
CA ARG A 38 -1.15 -3.34 -14.91
C ARG A 38 -1.92 -2.83 -13.69
N ASN A 39 -2.98 -3.53 -13.28
CA ASN A 39 -3.75 -3.17 -12.08
C ASN A 39 -2.91 -3.19 -10.79
N GLY A 40 -1.78 -3.92 -10.79
CA GLY A 40 -0.79 -3.89 -9.70
C GLY A 40 -0.16 -2.53 -9.43
N VAL A 41 -0.24 -1.58 -10.38
CA VAL A 41 0.44 -0.28 -10.27
C VAL A 41 -0.02 0.53 -9.05
N PHE A 42 -1.30 0.44 -8.67
CA PHE A 42 -1.81 1.20 -7.52
C PHE A 42 -1.24 0.71 -6.20
N ALA A 43 -1.09 -0.61 -6.05
CA ALA A 43 -0.45 -1.19 -4.87
C ALA A 43 1.03 -0.79 -4.79
N VAL A 44 1.73 -0.78 -5.93
CA VAL A 44 3.13 -0.31 -6.01
C VAL A 44 3.24 1.16 -5.63
N LEU A 45 2.38 2.03 -6.18
CA LEU A 45 2.37 3.46 -5.89
C LEU A 45 2.12 3.73 -4.40
N LEU A 46 1.12 3.08 -3.81
CA LEU A 46 0.81 3.21 -2.38
C LEU A 46 1.89 2.64 -1.47
N ALA A 47 2.73 1.71 -1.97
CA ALA A 47 3.86 1.14 -1.26
C ALA A 47 5.16 1.94 -1.41
N THR A 48 5.21 2.94 -2.30
CA THR A 48 6.39 3.81 -2.43
C THR A 48 6.58 4.68 -1.17
N PRO A 49 7.83 4.95 -0.74
CA PRO A 49 9.09 4.59 -1.38
C PRO A 49 9.61 3.19 -1.03
N TRP A 50 9.02 2.53 -0.03
CA TRP A 50 9.52 1.25 0.51
C TRP A 50 9.61 0.14 -0.52
N PHE A 51 8.66 0.08 -1.45
CA PHE A 51 8.70 -0.87 -2.55
C PHE A 51 10.02 -0.78 -3.35
N TRP A 52 10.54 0.42 -3.56
CA TRP A 52 11.78 0.63 -4.34
C TRP A 52 13.00 0.20 -3.53
N ILE A 53 12.98 0.47 -2.22
CA ILE A 53 14.02 -0.01 -1.29
C ILE A 53 14.05 -1.53 -1.27
N PHE A 54 12.89 -2.20 -1.18
CA PHE A 54 12.84 -3.66 -1.20
C PHE A 54 13.37 -4.24 -2.51
N ASN A 55 13.03 -3.64 -3.66
CA ASN A 55 13.58 -4.06 -4.95
C ASN A 55 15.10 -3.86 -5.01
N ALA A 56 15.60 -2.73 -4.51
CA ALA A 56 17.04 -2.45 -4.48
C ALA A 56 17.83 -3.43 -3.58
N VAL A 57 17.23 -3.85 -2.46
CA VAL A 57 17.88 -4.74 -1.48
C VAL A 57 17.80 -6.21 -1.89
N LEU A 58 16.67 -6.64 -2.45
CA LEU A 58 16.39 -8.06 -2.71
C LEU A 58 16.59 -8.46 -4.18
N GLY A 59 16.78 -7.50 -5.09
CA GLY A 59 17.08 -7.75 -6.50
C GLY A 59 16.05 -8.65 -7.16
N GLU A 60 16.49 -9.70 -7.86
CA GLU A 60 15.60 -10.63 -8.57
C GLU A 60 14.65 -11.42 -7.65
N GLN A 61 15.00 -11.58 -6.37
CA GLN A 61 14.13 -12.25 -5.40
C GLN A 61 12.87 -11.43 -5.11
N ALA A 62 12.91 -10.11 -5.35
CA ALA A 62 11.77 -9.21 -5.13
C ALA A 62 10.56 -9.55 -6.02
N ALA A 63 10.80 -10.09 -7.23
CA ALA A 63 9.72 -10.42 -8.17
C ALA A 63 8.76 -11.48 -7.60
N GLY A 64 9.29 -12.51 -6.91
CA GLY A 64 8.48 -13.56 -6.28
C GLY A 64 7.67 -13.08 -5.08
N PHE A 65 8.10 -11.99 -4.43
CA PHE A 65 7.46 -11.43 -3.25
C PHE A 65 6.77 -10.09 -3.50
N GLY A 66 6.53 -9.69 -4.76
CA GLY A 66 6.08 -8.35 -5.12
C GLY A 66 4.80 -7.90 -4.39
N MET A 67 3.82 -8.79 -4.23
CA MET A 67 2.59 -8.49 -3.48
C MET A 67 2.83 -8.36 -1.97
N LEU A 68 3.67 -9.21 -1.39
CA LEU A 68 4.09 -9.13 0.02
C LEU A 68 4.86 -7.83 0.29
N MET A 69 5.75 -7.44 -0.62
CA MET A 69 6.49 -6.18 -0.55
C MET A 69 5.59 -4.96 -0.67
N ALA A 70 4.62 -4.99 -1.59
CA ALA A 70 3.64 -3.93 -1.70
C ALA A 70 2.81 -3.81 -0.41
N ALA A 71 2.34 -4.93 0.14
CA ALA A 71 1.63 -4.96 1.41
C ALA A 71 2.47 -4.41 2.57
N ALA A 72 3.74 -4.82 2.66
CA ALA A 72 4.68 -4.32 3.67
C ALA A 72 4.91 -2.81 3.52
N GLY A 73 5.11 -2.32 2.29
CA GLY A 73 5.33 -0.89 2.03
C GLY A 73 4.11 -0.03 2.35
N ILE A 74 2.90 -0.49 1.99
CA ILE A 74 1.65 0.17 2.37
C ILE A 74 1.51 0.19 3.90
N GLY A 75 1.80 -0.93 4.57
CA GLY A 75 1.79 -1.03 6.03
C GLY A 75 2.77 -0.05 6.68
N LEU A 76 3.99 0.06 6.16
CA LEU A 76 4.99 1.02 6.63
C LEU A 76 4.53 2.46 6.44
N ASN A 77 3.95 2.81 5.28
CA ASN A 77 3.39 4.14 5.05
C ASN A 77 2.25 4.48 6.01
N ALA A 78 1.33 3.54 6.23
CA ALA A 78 0.24 3.72 7.19
C ALA A 78 0.79 3.90 8.61
N GLY A 79 1.82 3.13 8.99
CA GLY A 79 2.51 3.23 10.27
C GLY A 79 3.20 4.59 10.45
N VAL A 80 3.97 5.02 9.45
CA VAL A 80 4.64 6.34 9.44
C VAL A 80 3.62 7.45 9.58
N LEU A 81 2.55 7.44 8.76
CA LEU A 81 1.49 8.44 8.84
C LEU A 81 0.83 8.43 10.23
N GLY A 82 0.54 7.27 10.79
CA GLY A 82 -0.01 7.13 12.13
C GLY A 82 0.91 7.71 13.22
N VAL A 83 2.22 7.46 13.14
CA VAL A 83 3.21 8.01 14.08
C VAL A 83 3.34 9.53 13.94
N LEU A 84 3.41 10.05 12.71
CA LEU A 84 3.47 11.49 12.45
C LEU A 84 2.21 12.19 12.97
N CYS A 85 1.03 11.65 12.68
CA CYS A 85 -0.24 12.16 13.19
C CYS A 85 -0.34 12.14 14.71
N ARG A 86 0.28 11.15 15.38
CA ARG A 86 0.33 11.09 16.86
C ARG A 86 1.29 12.13 17.44
N LYS A 87 2.48 12.29 16.86
CA LYS A 87 3.50 13.25 17.33
C LYS A 87 3.11 14.70 17.08
N PHE A 88 2.63 15.02 15.88
CA PHE A 88 2.31 16.40 15.48
C PHE A 88 0.85 16.79 15.72
N GLY A 89 -0.06 15.82 15.80
CA GLY A 89 -1.49 16.07 16.05
C GLY A 89 -1.90 16.15 17.53
N SER A 90 -0.93 16.35 18.42
CA SER A 90 -1.12 16.50 19.88
C SER A 90 -0.64 17.85 20.43
N GLY A 91 -0.26 18.80 19.57
CA GLY A 91 0.26 20.13 19.95
C GLY A 91 -0.76 21.27 19.82
N GLY A 92 -2.04 21.02 20.10
CA GLY A 92 -3.10 22.04 20.11
C GLY A 92 -3.78 22.09 21.46
#